data_AF-E1QQR5-F1
#
_entry.id   AF-E1QQR5-F1
#
_cell.length_a   1.000
_cell.length_b   1.000
_cell.length_c   1.000
_cell.angle_alpha   90.00
_cell.angle_beta   90.00
_cell.angle_gamma   90.00
#
_symmetry.space_group_name_H-M   'P 1'
#
loop_
_entity.id
_entity.type
_entity.pdbx_description
1 polymer ?
#
loop_
_entity_poly.entity_id
_entity_poly.type
_entity_poly.pdbx_seq_one_letter_code
_entity_poly.pdbx_strand_id
1 'polypeptide(L)'
;MSDRLILDDGASQVEVEISTVIKALRNAYEEYVKCVMSNKSRDKCYVEAIGILIDAFGSALPSVFYDEDLRYFAVKSADYRWLLYDSESNTYKVVKFRDLVAKAL
;
A
#
# COMPACT_ATOMS: atom_id res chain seq x y z
N MET A 1 -18.84 2.61 -7.52
CA MET A 1 -18.11 1.81 -6.50
C MET A 1 -17.74 2.77 -5.37
N SER A 2 -17.59 2.31 -4.13
CA SER A 2 -17.16 3.21 -3.05
C SER A 2 -15.70 3.60 -3.29
N ASP A 3 -15.44 4.89 -3.48
CA ASP A 3 -14.11 5.48 -3.73
C ASP A 3 -13.27 5.60 -2.45
N ARG A 4 -13.66 4.87 -1.41
CA ARG A 4 -13.06 4.91 -0.07
C ARG A 4 -12.71 3.51 0.42
N LEU A 5 -11.70 3.47 1.27
CA LEU A 5 -11.33 2.34 2.12
C LEU A 5 -11.58 2.71 3.58
N ILE A 6 -11.95 1.72 4.39
CA ILE A 6 -11.98 1.83 5.84
C ILE A 6 -10.67 1.25 6.35
N LEU A 7 -9.77 2.11 6.84
CA LEU A 7 -8.53 1.69 7.49
C LEU A 7 -8.81 1.47 8.97
N ASP A 8 -8.28 0.39 9.51
CA ASP A 8 -8.45 -0.03 10.90
C ASP A 8 -7.06 -0.24 11.51
N ASP A 9 -6.79 0.46 12.59
CA ASP A 9 -5.53 0.37 13.34
C ASP A 9 -5.66 -0.48 14.62
N GLY A 10 -6.80 -1.14 14.82
CA GLY A 10 -7.15 -1.93 16.00
C GLY A 10 -7.73 -1.11 17.16
N ALA A 11 -7.66 0.22 17.09
CA ALA A 11 -8.28 1.12 18.08
C ALA A 11 -9.45 1.92 17.48
N SER A 12 -9.35 2.27 16.20
CA SER A 12 -10.32 3.10 15.48
C SER A 12 -10.41 2.72 14.01
N GLN A 13 -11.52 3.13 13.38
CA GLN A 13 -11.74 2.98 11.94
C GLN A 13 -11.88 4.35 11.30
N VAL A 14 -11.17 4.56 10.19
CA VAL A 14 -11.18 5.83 9.45
C VAL A 14 -11.47 5.56 7.98
N GLU A 15 -12.43 6.29 7.42
CA GLU A 15 -12.65 6.30 5.98
C GLU A 15 -11.63 7.20 5.28
N VAL A 16 -10.91 6.64 4.31
CA VAL A 16 -9.90 7.33 3.52
C VAL A 16 -10.19 7.14 2.04
N GLU A 17 -10.04 8.20 1.24
CA GLU A 17 -10.16 8.10 -0.21
C GLU A 17 -9.06 7.21 -0.80
N ILE A 18 -9.43 6.38 -1.77
CA ILE A 18 -8.48 5.49 -2.46
C ILE A 18 -7.36 6.29 -3.11
N SER A 19 -7.66 7.47 -3.68
CA SER A 19 -6.68 8.39 -4.26
C SER A 19 -5.55 8.77 -3.28
N THR A 20 -5.90 9.04 -2.02
CA THR A 20 -4.96 9.38 -0.95
C THR A 20 -4.08 8.18 -0.60
N VAL A 21 -4.68 6.98 -0.47
CA VAL A 21 -3.94 5.75 -0.23
C VAL A 21 -2.95 5.46 -1.37
N ILE A 22 -3.42 5.53 -2.62
CA ILE A 22 -2.59 5.32 -3.82
C ILE A 22 -1.42 6.31 -3.87
N LYS A 23 -1.66 7.59 -3.57
CA LYS A 23 -0.61 8.61 -3.51
C LYS A 23 0.46 8.26 -2.48
N ALA A 24 0.07 7.83 -1.28
CA ALA A 24 1.01 7.45 -0.23
C ALA A 24 1.89 6.25 -0.64
N LEU A 25 1.28 5.19 -1.19
CA LEU A 25 2.00 4.01 -1.66
C LEU A 25 2.96 4.35 -2.80
N ARG A 26 2.49 5.15 -3.76
CA ARG A 26 3.29 5.59 -4.90
C ARG A 26 4.50 6.42 -4.48
N ASN A 27 4.35 7.32 -3.50
CA ASN A 27 5.48 8.10 -2.98
C ASN A 27 6.58 7.20 -2.41
N ALA A 28 6.21 6.13 -1.70
CA ALA A 28 7.18 5.17 -1.18
C ALA A 28 7.91 4.41 -2.30
N TYR A 29 7.17 3.95 -3.33
CA TYR A 29 7.75 3.33 -4.52
C TYR A 29 8.73 4.27 -5.26
N GLU A 30 8.31 5.51 -5.52
CA GLU A 30 9.13 6.50 -6.23
C GLU A 30 10.42 6.83 -5.45
N GLU A 31 10.35 6.93 -4.13
CA GLU A 31 11.54 7.12 -3.29
C GLU A 31 12.48 5.91 -3.33
N TYR A 32 11.93 4.69 -3.23
CA TYR A 32 12.73 3.46 -3.33
C TYR A 32 13.47 3.38 -4.66
N VAL A 33 12.76 3.55 -5.78
CA VAL A 33 13.35 3.48 -7.13
C VAL A 33 14.40 4.56 -7.32
N LYS A 34 14.11 5.81 -6.94
CA LYS A 34 15.05 6.92 -7.04
C LYS A 34 16.32 6.67 -6.21
N CYS A 35 16.18 6.13 -5.00
CA CYS A 35 17.29 5.77 -4.14
C CYS A 35 18.16 4.67 -4.77
N VAL A 36 17.55 3.60 -5.29
CA VAL A 36 18.26 2.49 -5.95
C VAL A 36 18.99 2.98 -7.20
N MET A 37 18.34 3.82 -8.02
CA MET A 37 18.96 4.45 -9.20
C MET A 37 20.15 5.36 -8.84
N SER A 38 20.23 5.81 -7.59
CA SER A 38 21.35 6.59 -7.07
C SER A 38 22.50 5.71 -6.56
N ASN A 39 22.52 4.41 -6.88
CA ASN A 39 23.52 3.41 -6.48
C ASN A 39 23.66 3.23 -4.95
N LYS A 40 22.64 3.57 -4.17
CA LYS A 40 22.57 3.20 -2.74
C LYS A 40 22.21 1.72 -2.58
N SER A 41 22.53 1.13 -1.42
CA SER A 41 22.14 -0.24 -1.13
C SER A 41 20.62 -0.38 -0.96
N ARG A 42 20.05 -1.49 -1.41
CA ARG A 42 18.61 -1.76 -1.31
C ARG A 42 18.07 -1.63 0.11
N ASP A 43 18.82 -2.11 1.12
CA ASP A 43 18.40 -2.00 2.53
C ASP A 43 18.25 -0.56 3.00
N LYS A 44 19.12 0.36 2.54
CA LYS A 44 19.01 1.78 2.88
C LYS A 44 17.79 2.41 2.19
N CYS A 45 17.58 2.06 0.92
CA CYS A 45 16.43 2.55 0.16
C CYS A 45 15.10 2.05 0.72
N TYR A 46 15.08 0.79 1.18
CA TYR A 46 13.95 0.22 1.88
C TYR A 46 13.62 1.04 3.14
N VAL A 47 14.61 1.30 3.99
CA VAL A 47 14.41 2.09 5.22
C VAL A 47 13.86 3.49 4.90
N GLU A 48 14.41 4.17 3.88
CA GLU A 48 13.94 5.50 3.43
C GLU A 48 12.46 5.44 2.98
N ALA A 49 12.10 4.46 2.15
CA ALA A 49 10.75 4.30 1.64
C ALA A 49 9.72 3.85 2.70
N ILE A 50 10.12 2.99 3.64
CA ILE A 50 9.27 2.59 4.77
C ILE A 50 8.98 3.78 5.68
N GLY A 51 9.91 4.72 5.84
CA GLY A 51 9.66 5.98 6.56
C GLY A 51 8.45 6.73 6.00
N ILE A 52 8.33 6.80 4.67
CA ILE A 52 7.18 7.43 3.99
C ILE A 52 5.87 6.69 4.30
N LEU A 53 5.89 5.35 4.34
CA LEU A 53 4.70 4.57 4.69
C LEU A 53 4.31 4.74 6.16
N ILE A 54 5.29 4.80 7.07
CA ILE A 54 5.04 5.07 8.50
C ILE A 54 4.40 6.44 8.66
N ASP A 55 4.92 7.47 8.00
CA ASP A 55 4.38 8.83 8.10
C ASP A 55 2.95 8.92 7.52
N ALA A 56 2.67 8.17 6.45
CA ALA A 56 1.37 8.21 5.78
C ALA A 56 0.28 7.37 6.47
N PHE A 57 0.63 6.19 6.99
CA PHE A 57 -0.34 5.23 7.55
C PHE A 57 -0.31 5.17 9.07
N GLY A 58 0.77 5.58 9.72
CA GLY A 58 0.91 5.54 11.17
C GLY A 58 0.56 4.17 11.75
N SER A 59 -0.39 4.16 12.69
CA SER A 59 -0.90 2.93 13.33
C SER A 59 -1.62 1.98 12.38
N ALA A 60 -2.10 2.45 11.22
CA ALA A 60 -2.74 1.62 10.21
C ALA A 60 -1.75 0.89 9.28
N LEU A 61 -0.43 1.11 9.43
CA LEU A 61 0.60 0.45 8.63
C LEU A 61 0.50 -1.09 8.60
N PRO A 62 0.09 -1.80 9.68
CA PRO A 62 -0.11 -3.25 9.65
C PRO A 62 -1.16 -3.74 8.63
N SER A 63 -1.98 -2.83 8.07
CA SER A 63 -2.92 -3.12 6.99
C SER A 63 -2.31 -3.02 5.59
N VAL A 64 -1.05 -2.57 5.47
CA VAL A 64 -0.33 -2.38 4.19
C VAL A 64 0.67 -3.52 4.00
N PHE A 65 0.53 -4.23 2.89
CA PHE A 65 1.40 -5.32 2.46
C PHE A 65 2.07 -4.92 1.15
N TYR A 66 3.29 -5.38 0.94
CA TYR A 66 4.09 -5.05 -0.24
C TYR A 66 5.10 -6.16 -0.56
N ASP A 67 5.57 -6.16 -1.81
CA ASP A 67 6.70 -6.98 -2.27
C ASP A 67 8.06 -6.34 -1.93
N GLU A 68 9.14 -7.08 -2.17
CA GLU A 68 10.52 -6.69 -1.83
C GLU A 68 11.00 -5.40 -2.49
N ASP A 69 10.42 -5.03 -3.63
CA ASP A 69 10.78 -3.85 -4.41
C ASP A 69 9.75 -2.72 -4.30
N LEU A 70 8.78 -2.83 -3.37
CA LEU A 70 7.73 -1.83 -3.14
C LEU A 70 6.97 -1.47 -4.43
N ARG A 71 6.85 -2.41 -5.36
CA ARG A 71 6.12 -2.22 -6.62
C ARG A 71 4.66 -2.58 -6.44
N TYR A 72 4.40 -3.77 -5.92
CA TYR A 72 3.06 -4.31 -5.73
C TYR A 72 2.65 -4.12 -4.27
N PHE A 73 1.52 -3.43 -4.08
CA PHE A 73 0.95 -3.22 -2.76
C PHE A 73 -0.42 -3.90 -2.64
N ALA A 74 -0.73 -4.34 -1.42
CA ALA A 74 -2.07 -4.74 -1.03
C ALA A 74 -2.45 -4.03 0.28
N VAL A 75 -3.60 -3.35 0.32
CA VAL A 75 -4.11 -2.70 1.54
C VAL A 75 -5.40 -3.38 1.97
N LYS A 76 -5.40 -3.94 3.17
CA LYS A 76 -6.57 -4.55 3.80
C LYS A 76 -7.50 -3.46 4.34
N SER A 77 -8.78 -3.55 4.00
CA SER A 77 -9.82 -2.70 4.57
C SER A 77 -10.66 -3.44 5.61
N ALA A 78 -11.19 -2.71 6.59
CA ALA A 78 -12.04 -3.25 7.66
C ALA A 78 -13.32 -3.91 7.14
N ASP A 79 -13.81 -3.51 5.97
CA ASP A 79 -15.03 -4.03 5.35
C ASP A 79 -14.79 -5.24 4.43
N TYR A 80 -13.71 -5.99 4.70
CA TYR A 80 -13.33 -7.21 3.98
C TYR A 80 -12.98 -6.99 2.50
N ARG A 81 -12.71 -5.74 2.10
CA ARG A 81 -12.12 -5.40 0.80
C ARG A 81 -10.61 -5.30 0.88
N TRP A 82 -9.97 -5.48 -0.27
CA TRP A 82 -8.54 -5.33 -0.48
C TRP A 82 -8.32 -4.41 -1.66
N LEU A 83 -7.52 -3.36 -1.46
CA LEU A 83 -6.96 -2.58 -2.56
C LEU A 83 -5.69 -3.30 -3.02
N LEU A 84 -5.64 -3.71 -4.28
CA LEU A 84 -4.45 -4.23 -4.94
C LEU A 84 -3.92 -3.14 -5.87
N TYR A 85 -2.64 -2.84 -5.80
CA TYR A 85 -2.04 -1.71 -6.52
C TYR A 85 -0.69 -2.10 -7.13
N ASP A 86 -0.52 -1.81 -8.43
CA ASP A 86 0.77 -1.84 -9.13
C ASP A 86 1.25 -0.40 -9.31
N SER A 87 2.31 -0.05 -8.57
CA SER A 87 2.84 1.32 -8.52
C SER A 87 3.58 1.73 -9.78
N GLU A 88 4.13 0.76 -10.51
CA GLU A 88 4.84 1.04 -11.76
C GLU A 88 3.85 1.45 -12.86
N SER A 89 2.77 0.67 -13.03
CA SER A 89 1.73 0.97 -14.03
C SER A 89 0.69 1.99 -13.53
N ASN A 90 0.73 2.34 -12.24
CA ASN A 90 -0.25 3.19 -11.57
C ASN A 90 -1.69 2.68 -11.75
N THR A 91 -1.87 1.36 -11.65
CA THR A 91 -3.17 0.70 -11.79
C THR A 91 -3.57 0.01 -10.50
N TYR A 92 -4.85 0.10 -10.14
CA TYR A 92 -5.37 -0.53 -8.93
C TYR A 92 -6.70 -1.24 -9.16
N LYS A 93 -7.01 -2.16 -8.26
CA LYS A 93 -8.31 -2.82 -8.18
C LYS A 93 -8.71 -2.99 -6.74
N VAL A 94 -9.99 -2.77 -6.45
CA VAL A 94 -10.59 -3.15 -5.17
C VAL A 94 -11.34 -4.45 -5.33
N VAL A 95 -11.02 -5.45 -4.51
CA VAL A 95 -11.62 -6.79 -4.54
C VAL A 95 -12.09 -7.19 -3.15
N LYS A 96 -13.08 -8.08 -3.06
CA LYS A 96 -13.42 -8.71 -1.77
C LYS A 96 -12.41 -9.80 -1.44
N PHE A 97 -12.11 -9.99 -0.16
CA PHE A 97 -11.18 -11.03 0.29
C PHE A 97 -11.57 -12.43 -0.22
N ARG A 98 -12.86 -12.76 -0.18
CA ARG A 98 -13.37 -14.03 -0.73
C ARG A 98 -13.01 -14.21 -2.21
N ASP A 99 -13.16 -13.16 -3.00
CA ASP A 99 -12.92 -13.21 -4.45
C ASP A 99 -11.40 -13.25 -4.75
N LEU A 100 -10.57 -12.72 -3.85
CA LEU A 100 -9.12 -12.86 -3.87
C LEU A 100 -8.72 -14.32 -3.63
N VAL A 101 -9.24 -14.95 -2.57
CA VAL A 101 -8.96 -16.36 -2.23
C VAL A 101 -9.46 -17.31 -3.33
N ALA A 102 -10.68 -17.11 -3.82
CA ALA A 102 -11.29 -17.96 -4.85
C ALA A 102 -10.58 -17.91 -6.21
N LYS A 103 -9.75 -16.90 -6.46
CA LYS A 103 -8.93 -16.81 -7.68
C LYS A 103 -7.54 -17.43 -7.53
N ALA A 104 -7.07 -17.58 -6.30
CA ALA A 104 -5.76 -18.12 -5.98
C ALA A 104 -5.78 -19.65 -5.83
N LEU A 105 -6.95 -20.22 -5.52
CA LEU A 105 -7.22 -21.66 -5.46
C LEU A 105 -7.87 -22.13 -6.76
#